data_AF-F0ZMU3-F1
#
_entry.id   AF-F0ZMU3-F1
#
_cell.length_a   1.000
_cell.length_b   1.000
_cell.length_c   1.000
_cell.angle_alpha   90.00
_cell.angle_beta   90.00
_cell.angle_gamma   90.00
#
_symmetry.space_group_name_H-M   'P 1'
#
loop_
_entity.id
_entity.type
_entity.pdbx_description
1 polymer ?
#
loop_
_entity_poly.entity_id
_entity_poly.type
_entity_poly.pdbx_seq_one_letter_code
_entity_poly.pdbx_strand_id
1 'polypeptide(L)'
;MYFAIPVFFVALVIEVSIQIYKVKYKNEKSDHDFNDTICSILLGSLQETFHFFIKPLFYIPYLYVWSNFRIYNISTDSWASFIIGFLGIDFSIYCFHRMGHEFNIFWAIHVAHHSSEFYNFSSAIRQGMFQYLSPWLHYLPMAFFVHPIHYSFHHHWNRILQFWLHTKLFDFECRWMEYIFITPRLHMVHHAKNPQYIDKNYGGILIIWDRLFGTYKKDEEGVEMEFGITEEVNTFSTIFLNFHHFIQMYNISKRLKGLHKLKVIYKAPDWTPEKEYLESELNPKELNNNNNNNNSKNILIEKKITDRKKESINDTFSIVMCGYLLLESTNISMLLSTLETFKFEFTDADIYKVGAVLILQIVFVGSILSKNNSSPITIIKKYESNYVPKKLKVSFFEIYPSLSIIQMLRLFVTIVFFYQISVSTITPKIYVFFNFLFKFTVAQMFSWIIAIFFSFHKNIVVNSEIPKLNYKKQ
;
A
#
# COMPACT_ATOMS: atom_id res chain seq x y z
N MET A 1 9.11 11.93 6.39
CA MET A 1 8.27 11.28 5.36
C MET A 1 7.54 12.28 4.49
N TYR A 2 6.73 13.20 5.04
CA TYR A 2 5.92 14.14 4.24
C TYR A 2 6.71 14.97 3.21
N PHE A 3 7.92 15.41 3.52
CA PHE A 3 8.79 16.11 2.57
C PHE A 3 9.31 15.22 1.42
N ALA A 4 9.35 13.91 1.59
CA ALA A 4 9.81 12.98 0.55
C ALA A 4 8.72 12.66 -0.48
N ILE A 5 7.45 12.75 -0.11
CA ILE A 5 6.32 12.42 -0.99
C ILE A 5 6.34 13.26 -2.29
N PRO A 6 6.47 14.60 -2.26
CA PRO A 6 6.58 15.39 -3.49
C PRO A 6 7.78 14.96 -4.36
N VAL A 7 8.90 14.60 -3.74
CA VAL A 7 10.10 14.14 -4.46
C VAL A 7 9.81 12.81 -5.16
N PHE A 8 9.11 11.88 -4.52
CA PHE A 8 8.71 10.61 -5.12
C PHE A 8 7.77 10.80 -6.31
N PHE A 9 6.81 11.73 -6.22
CA PHE A 9 5.93 12.05 -7.35
C PHE A 9 6.69 12.69 -8.51
N VAL A 10 7.63 13.60 -8.24
CA VAL A 10 8.50 14.18 -9.27
C VAL A 10 9.34 13.08 -9.94
N ALA A 11 9.94 12.18 -9.15
CA ALA A 11 10.71 11.05 -9.66
C ALA A 11 9.86 10.12 -10.56
N LEU A 12 8.63 9.81 -10.14
CA LEU A 12 7.68 9.01 -10.93
C LEU A 12 7.30 9.72 -12.24
N VAL A 13 7.02 11.03 -12.22
CA VAL A 13 6.71 11.80 -13.44
C VAL A 13 7.90 11.81 -14.41
N ILE A 14 9.12 11.95 -13.89
CA ILE A 14 10.35 11.88 -14.69
C ILE A 14 10.48 10.49 -15.32
N GLU A 15 10.32 9.42 -14.54
CA GLU A 15 10.42 8.04 -15.03
C GLU A 15 9.38 7.73 -16.11
N VAL A 16 8.11 8.10 -15.88
CA VAL A 16 7.04 7.97 -16.88
C VAL A 16 7.37 8.75 -18.16
N SER A 17 7.92 9.96 -18.04
CA SER A 17 8.30 10.78 -19.20
C SER A 17 9.44 10.15 -20.01
N ILE A 18 10.44 9.59 -19.33
CA ILE A 18 11.55 8.85 -19.97
C ILE A 18 11.00 7.61 -20.68
N GLN A 19 10.08 6.89 -20.06
CA GLN A 19 9.47 5.67 -20.63
C GLN A 19 8.60 5.98 -21.84
N ILE A 20 7.79 7.05 -21.81
CA ILE A 20 7.05 7.53 -22.99
C ILE A 20 8.01 7.84 -24.15
N TYR A 21 9.14 8.48 -23.86
CA TYR A 21 10.16 8.74 -24.88
C TYR A 21 10.76 7.44 -25.44
N LYS A 22 11.14 6.49 -24.59
CA LYS A 22 11.68 5.18 -24.99
C LYS A 22 10.70 4.39 -25.87
N VAL A 23 9.43 4.32 -25.50
CA VAL A 23 8.39 3.65 -26.29
C VAL A 23 8.22 4.34 -27.65
N LYS A 24 8.10 5.67 -27.67
CA LYS A 24 7.82 6.42 -28.91
C LYS A 24 8.99 6.46 -29.89
N TYR A 25 10.23 6.54 -29.39
CA TYR A 25 11.40 6.82 -30.22
C TYR A 25 12.44 5.70 -30.25
N LYS A 26 12.41 4.74 -29.32
CA LYS A 26 13.33 3.59 -29.27
C LYS A 26 12.65 2.25 -29.47
N ASN A 27 11.32 2.20 -29.61
CA ASN A 27 10.54 0.98 -29.78
C ASN A 27 10.75 -0.04 -28.64
N GLU A 28 11.03 0.45 -27.42
CA GLU A 28 11.14 -0.35 -26.20
C GLU A 28 9.74 -0.65 -25.64
N LYS A 29 9.59 -1.78 -24.91
CA LYS A 29 8.35 -2.06 -24.15
C LYS A 29 8.24 -1.07 -22.99
N SER A 30 7.02 -0.66 -22.67
CA SER A 30 6.77 0.22 -21.52
C SER A 30 6.89 -0.57 -20.21
N ASP A 31 7.67 -0.04 -19.28
CA ASP A 31 7.69 -0.52 -17.89
C ASP A 31 6.55 0.07 -17.05
N HIS A 32 5.63 0.85 -17.66
CA HIS A 32 4.45 1.40 -17.01
C HIS A 32 3.17 0.99 -17.75
N ASP A 33 2.13 0.71 -16.96
CA ASP A 33 0.74 0.79 -17.35
C ASP A 33 0.04 1.88 -16.53
N PHE A 34 -0.88 2.61 -17.17
CA PHE A 34 -1.59 3.70 -16.50
C PHE A 34 -2.49 3.18 -15.38
N ASN A 35 -3.26 2.12 -15.62
CA ASN A 35 -4.14 1.56 -14.60
C ASN A 35 -3.33 0.97 -13.45
N ASP A 36 -2.21 0.30 -13.74
CA ASP A 36 -1.35 -0.23 -12.68
C ASP A 36 -0.72 0.88 -11.84
N THR A 37 -0.18 1.93 -12.48
CA THR A 37 0.40 3.10 -11.79
C THR A 37 -0.62 3.75 -10.86
N ILE A 38 -1.85 3.96 -11.36
CA ILE A 38 -2.93 4.48 -10.56
C ILE A 38 -3.27 3.52 -9.42
N CYS A 39 -3.44 2.22 -9.68
CA CYS A 39 -3.69 1.19 -8.66
C CYS A 39 -2.68 1.27 -7.52
N SER A 40 -1.40 1.40 -7.87
CA SER A 40 -0.28 1.51 -6.92
C SER A 40 -0.40 2.76 -6.04
N ILE A 41 -0.74 3.92 -6.62
CA ILE A 41 -1.00 5.15 -5.86
C ILE A 41 -2.21 4.97 -4.92
N LEU A 42 -3.30 4.35 -5.40
CA LEU A 42 -4.49 4.10 -4.57
C LEU A 42 -4.19 3.16 -3.40
N LEU A 43 -3.43 2.09 -3.63
CA LEU A 43 -2.99 1.15 -2.61
C LEU A 43 -2.14 1.84 -1.53
N GLY A 44 -1.11 2.59 -1.93
CA GLY A 44 -0.30 3.37 -0.99
C GLY A 44 -1.12 4.41 -0.21
N SER A 45 -2.06 5.07 -0.87
CA SER A 45 -2.96 6.04 -0.22
C SER A 45 -3.85 5.38 0.85
N LEU A 46 -4.39 4.19 0.55
CA LEU A 46 -5.19 3.41 1.50
C LEU A 46 -4.34 2.93 2.68
N GLN A 47 -3.11 2.47 2.42
CA GLN A 47 -2.16 2.06 3.44
C GLN A 47 -1.79 3.21 4.39
N GLU A 48 -1.46 4.39 3.89
CA GLU A 48 -1.14 5.55 4.75
C GLU A 48 -2.36 6.06 5.52
N THR A 49 -3.55 6.04 4.91
CA THR A 49 -4.79 6.37 5.63
C THR A 49 -5.04 5.39 6.77
N PHE A 50 -4.90 4.08 6.51
CA PHE A 50 -5.06 3.05 7.55
C PHE A 50 -3.99 3.20 8.64
N HIS A 51 -2.72 3.35 8.25
CA HIS A 51 -1.59 3.58 9.14
C HIS A 51 -1.86 4.70 10.13
N PHE A 52 -2.35 5.84 9.64
CA PHE A 52 -2.63 7.00 10.49
C PHE A 52 -3.52 6.64 11.70
N PHE A 53 -4.59 5.87 11.47
CA PHE A 53 -5.50 5.45 12.55
C PHE A 53 -4.92 4.39 13.47
N ILE A 54 -4.12 3.47 12.92
CA ILE A 54 -3.60 2.35 13.69
C ILE A 54 -2.28 2.67 14.38
N LYS A 55 -1.53 3.69 13.95
CA LYS A 55 -0.19 4.05 14.46
C LYS A 55 -0.11 4.11 16.00
N PRO A 56 -1.06 4.72 16.74
CA PRO A 56 -1.01 4.76 18.20
C PRO A 56 -1.02 3.36 18.82
N LEU A 57 -1.77 2.42 18.23
CA LEU A 57 -1.84 1.03 18.69
C LEU A 57 -0.41 0.50 18.84
N PHE A 58 0.46 0.68 17.85
CA PHE A 58 1.83 0.15 17.79
C PHE A 58 2.87 1.00 18.53
N TYR A 59 2.78 2.33 18.38
CA TYR A 59 3.80 3.23 18.92
C TYR A 59 3.71 3.37 20.43
N ILE A 60 2.50 3.33 21.01
CA ILE A 60 2.31 3.46 22.47
C ILE A 60 3.03 2.33 23.22
N PRO A 61 2.92 1.05 22.84
CA PRO A 61 3.63 0.01 23.58
C PRO A 61 5.13 0.00 23.34
N TYR A 62 5.59 0.45 22.17
CA TYR A 62 7.03 0.71 21.98
C TYR A 62 7.53 1.74 23.01
N LEU A 63 6.82 2.87 23.15
CA LEU A 63 7.15 3.88 24.16
C LEU A 63 7.04 3.34 25.59
N TYR A 64 6.03 2.52 25.88
CA TYR A 64 5.84 1.89 27.18
C TYR A 64 7.00 0.96 27.53
N VAL A 65 7.42 0.09 26.59
CA VAL A 65 8.56 -0.80 26.78
C VAL A 65 9.84 -0.01 26.97
N TRP A 66 10.10 0.99 26.12
CA TRP A 66 11.27 1.86 26.26
C TRP A 66 11.30 2.59 27.62
N SER A 67 10.16 3.09 28.07
CA SER A 67 10.09 3.89 29.31
C SER A 67 10.27 3.04 30.57
N ASN A 68 9.80 1.79 30.56
CA ASN A 68 9.74 0.94 31.76
C ASN A 68 10.74 -0.22 31.78
N PHE A 69 11.13 -0.73 30.61
CA PHE A 69 11.89 -1.98 30.48
C PHE A 69 13.16 -1.88 29.63
N ARG A 70 13.55 -0.68 29.16
CA ARG A 70 14.83 -0.53 28.42
C ARG A 70 15.99 -1.08 29.25
N ILE A 71 16.87 -1.84 28.61
CA ILE A 71 18.02 -2.46 29.26
C ILE A 71 19.12 -1.43 29.46
N TYR A 72 19.29 -0.51 28.50
CA TYR A 72 20.32 0.51 28.56
C TYR A 72 19.85 1.82 27.96
N ASN A 73 20.23 2.93 28.60
CA ASN A 73 19.89 4.27 28.14
C ASN A 73 21.09 4.90 27.41
N ILE A 74 21.24 4.60 26.11
CA ILE A 74 22.26 5.25 25.29
C ILE A 74 21.77 6.65 24.91
N SER A 75 22.60 7.68 25.13
CA SER A 75 22.30 9.04 24.65
C SER A 75 21.94 9.03 23.17
N THR A 76 20.92 9.81 22.79
CA THR A 76 20.51 9.96 21.39
C THR A 76 21.61 10.57 20.52
N ASP A 77 22.52 11.33 21.10
CA ASP A 77 23.63 11.97 20.38
C ASP A 77 24.82 11.03 20.16
N SER A 78 24.77 9.82 20.74
CA SER A 78 25.83 8.83 20.58
C SER A 78 25.76 8.14 19.21
N TRP A 79 26.90 8.06 18.53
CA TRP A 79 27.07 7.24 17.33
C TRP A 79 26.68 5.78 17.56
N ALA A 80 26.90 5.23 18.76
CA ALA A 80 26.50 3.87 19.07
C ALA A 80 24.97 3.71 19.02
N SER A 81 24.23 4.67 19.57
CA SER A 81 22.75 4.68 19.55
C SER A 81 22.22 4.73 18.11
N PHE A 82 22.83 5.58 17.29
CA PHE A 82 22.51 5.71 15.86
C PHE A 82 22.82 4.42 15.08
N ILE A 83 24.00 3.82 15.27
CA ILE A 83 24.39 2.59 14.56
C ILE A 83 23.52 1.41 14.99
N ILE A 84 23.24 1.25 16.29
CA ILE A 84 22.36 0.20 16.80
C ILE A 84 20.93 0.40 16.26
N GLY A 85 20.45 1.64 16.24
CA GLY A 85 19.17 1.98 15.61
C GLY A 85 19.15 1.62 14.12
N PHE A 86 20.18 2.01 13.37
CA PHE A 86 20.28 1.70 11.94
C PHE A 86 20.27 0.19 11.67
N LEU A 87 21.18 -0.56 12.29
CA LEU A 87 21.32 -2.01 12.07
C LEU A 87 20.11 -2.78 12.60
N GLY A 88 19.61 -2.41 13.78
CA GLY A 88 18.45 -3.06 14.39
C GLY A 88 17.19 -2.88 13.56
N ILE A 89 16.92 -1.67 13.08
CA ILE A 89 15.73 -1.41 12.26
C ILE A 89 15.85 -2.04 10.87
N ASP A 90 17.02 -1.98 10.23
CA ASP A 90 17.23 -2.65 8.94
C ASP A 90 17.09 -4.18 9.05
N PHE A 91 17.61 -4.78 10.14
CA PHE A 91 17.42 -6.21 10.42
C PHE A 91 15.96 -6.56 10.74
N SER A 92 15.23 -5.72 11.49
CA SER A 92 13.79 -5.91 11.72
C SER A 92 13.00 -5.88 10.41
N ILE A 93 13.40 -5.04 9.44
CA ILE A 93 12.82 -5.00 8.10
C ILE A 93 13.12 -6.28 7.33
N TYR A 94 14.37 -6.77 7.36
CA TYR A 94 14.72 -8.08 6.79
C TYR A 94 13.83 -9.19 7.35
N CYS A 95 13.69 -9.26 8.69
CA CYS A 95 12.83 -10.25 9.35
C CYS A 95 11.39 -10.13 8.87
N PHE A 96 10.87 -8.91 8.76
CA PHE A 96 9.53 -8.66 8.29
C PHE A 96 9.30 -9.09 6.84
N HIS A 97 10.19 -8.69 5.91
CA HIS A 97 10.10 -9.09 4.51
C HIS A 97 10.18 -10.61 4.38
N ARG A 98 11.13 -11.25 5.06
CA ARG A 98 11.22 -12.71 5.07
C ARG A 98 9.95 -13.38 5.59
N MET A 99 9.41 -12.93 6.72
CA MET A 99 8.13 -13.43 7.22
C MET A 99 7.00 -13.21 6.21
N GLY A 100 6.99 -12.05 5.54
CA GLY A 100 6.08 -11.69 4.45
C GLY A 100 6.04 -12.73 3.33
N HIS A 101 7.13 -13.44 3.09
CA HIS A 101 7.23 -14.43 2.03
C HIS A 101 7.13 -15.88 2.51
N GLU A 102 7.57 -16.17 3.74
CA GLU A 102 7.61 -17.55 4.26
C GLU A 102 6.33 -17.95 5.02
N PHE A 103 5.52 -16.99 5.47
CA PHE A 103 4.32 -17.25 6.26
C PHE A 103 3.07 -16.70 5.58
N ASN A 104 2.07 -17.56 5.42
CA ASN A 104 0.85 -17.28 4.68
C ASN A 104 0.08 -16.03 5.19
N ILE A 105 0.00 -15.82 6.52
CA ILE A 105 -0.65 -14.61 7.07
C ILE A 105 0.10 -13.31 6.76
N PHE A 106 1.43 -13.36 6.73
CA PHE A 106 2.25 -12.18 6.43
C PHE A 106 2.32 -11.95 4.91
N TRP A 107 2.24 -13.01 4.11
CA TRP A 107 2.00 -12.86 2.68
C TRP A 107 0.65 -12.21 2.39
N ALA A 108 -0.40 -12.55 3.14
CA ALA A 108 -1.71 -11.93 2.96
C ALA A 108 -1.71 -10.40 3.10
N ILE A 109 -0.83 -9.85 3.97
CA ILE A 109 -0.66 -8.40 4.10
C ILE A 109 0.30 -7.81 3.06
N HIS A 110 1.19 -8.62 2.49
CA HIS A 110 2.28 -8.19 1.61
C HIS A 110 2.00 -8.37 0.12
N VAL A 111 1.19 -9.36 -0.28
CA VAL A 111 0.90 -9.77 -1.66
C VAL A 111 0.47 -8.63 -2.57
N ALA A 112 -0.24 -7.63 -2.03
CA ALA A 112 -0.64 -6.44 -2.78
C ALA A 112 0.58 -5.69 -3.35
N HIS A 113 1.71 -5.67 -2.63
CA HIS A 113 2.97 -5.06 -3.08
C HIS A 113 3.56 -5.78 -4.30
N HIS A 114 3.59 -7.12 -4.29
CA HIS A 114 4.13 -7.93 -5.39
C HIS A 114 3.16 -8.11 -6.57
N SER A 115 1.89 -7.75 -6.42
CA SER A 115 0.86 -8.00 -7.44
C SER A 115 0.97 -7.18 -8.73
N SER A 116 1.91 -6.23 -8.84
CA SER A 116 2.13 -5.50 -10.08
C SER A 116 2.99 -6.31 -11.06
N GLU A 117 2.55 -6.37 -12.32
CA GLU A 117 3.31 -6.93 -13.44
C GLU A 117 4.33 -5.92 -14.01
N PHE A 118 4.33 -4.70 -13.50
CA PHE A 118 5.20 -3.60 -13.93
C PHE A 118 6.13 -3.22 -12.77
N TYR A 119 7.42 -3.11 -13.06
CA TYR A 119 8.42 -2.76 -12.05
C TYR A 119 9.02 -1.38 -12.32
N ASN A 120 8.60 -0.40 -11.52
CA ASN A 120 8.92 1.02 -11.65
C ASN A 120 8.67 1.75 -10.30
N PHE A 121 8.86 3.07 -10.21
CA PHE A 121 8.75 3.79 -8.93
C PHE A 121 7.35 3.73 -8.31
N SER A 122 6.30 3.48 -9.11
CA SER A 122 4.96 3.28 -8.56
C SER A 122 4.89 1.98 -7.75
N SER A 123 5.69 0.96 -8.05
CA SER A 123 5.78 -0.30 -7.31
C SER A 123 6.27 -0.08 -5.87
N ALA A 124 7.13 0.92 -5.62
CA ALA A 124 7.52 1.31 -4.25
C ALA A 124 6.31 1.80 -3.43
N ILE A 125 5.43 2.57 -4.08
CA ILE A 125 4.24 3.18 -3.46
C ILE A 125 3.10 2.16 -3.35
N ARG A 126 3.14 1.08 -4.12
CA ARG A 126 2.19 -0.03 -4.07
C ARG A 126 2.34 -0.82 -2.77
N GLN A 127 1.64 -0.41 -1.72
CA GLN A 127 1.70 -1.06 -0.41
C GLN A 127 0.32 -1.58 0.00
N GLY A 128 0.27 -2.76 0.62
CA GLY A 128 -0.98 -3.32 1.16
C GLY A 128 -1.50 -2.49 2.34
N MET A 129 -2.80 -2.32 2.45
CA MET A 129 -3.48 -1.62 3.56
C MET A 129 -3.01 -2.12 4.93
N PHE A 130 -2.83 -3.43 5.05
CA PHE A 130 -2.48 -4.10 6.30
C PHE A 130 -0.98 -4.23 6.57
N GLN A 131 -0.12 -3.66 5.72
CA GLN A 131 1.35 -3.75 5.84
C GLN A 131 1.83 -3.33 7.25
N TYR A 132 1.18 -2.34 7.85
CA TYR A 132 1.50 -1.83 9.19
C TYR A 132 0.86 -2.61 10.36
N LEU A 133 0.24 -3.78 10.15
CA LEU A 133 -0.23 -4.65 11.25
C LEU A 133 0.86 -5.57 11.80
N SER A 134 1.93 -5.82 11.04
CA SER A 134 3.06 -6.64 11.43
C SER A 134 4.08 -6.04 12.46
N PRO A 135 4.22 -4.70 12.63
CA PRO A 135 5.33 -4.07 13.39
C PRO A 135 5.61 -4.60 14.80
N TRP A 136 4.63 -5.13 15.53
CA TRP A 136 4.83 -5.59 16.91
C TRP A 136 5.80 -6.74 17.05
N LEU A 137 5.79 -7.70 16.11
CA LEU A 137 6.55 -8.93 16.30
C LEU A 137 8.05 -8.72 16.08
N HIS A 138 8.42 -7.79 15.20
CA HIS A 138 9.80 -7.59 14.79
C HIS A 138 10.41 -6.25 15.24
N TYR A 139 9.62 -5.21 15.57
CA TYR A 139 10.17 -3.95 16.10
C TYR A 139 10.06 -3.80 17.61
N LEU A 140 9.05 -4.39 18.28
CA LEU A 140 8.90 -4.23 19.73
C LEU A 140 10.16 -4.70 20.51
N PRO A 141 10.85 -5.79 20.14
CA PRO A 141 12.12 -6.15 20.77
C PRO A 141 13.20 -5.06 20.69
N MET A 142 13.13 -4.15 19.71
CA MET A 142 14.08 -3.04 19.63
C MET A 142 13.84 -1.98 20.71
N ALA A 143 12.64 -1.89 21.30
CA ALA A 143 12.35 -0.95 22.38
C ALA A 143 13.15 -1.22 23.66
N PHE A 144 13.83 -2.37 23.77
CA PHE A 144 14.75 -2.64 24.87
C PHE A 144 16.11 -1.92 24.71
N PHE A 145 16.47 -1.53 23.48
CA PHE A 145 17.83 -1.09 23.13
C PHE A 145 17.88 0.22 22.30
N VAL A 146 16.84 0.51 21.53
CA VAL A 146 16.78 1.62 20.57
C VAL A 146 15.84 2.71 21.07
N HIS A 147 16.36 3.93 21.18
CA HIS A 147 15.56 5.08 21.58
C HIS A 147 14.43 5.34 20.54
N PRO A 148 13.20 5.71 20.94
CA PRO A 148 12.07 5.91 20.03
C PRO A 148 12.33 6.91 18.89
N ILE A 149 13.15 7.93 19.14
CA ILE A 149 13.60 8.89 18.11
C ILE A 149 14.40 8.18 17.01
N HIS A 150 15.37 7.33 17.38
CA HIS A 150 16.16 6.56 16.42
C HIS A 150 15.32 5.51 15.71
N TYR A 151 14.42 4.81 16.43
CA TYR A 151 13.44 3.93 15.80
C TYR A 151 12.64 4.65 14.71
N SER A 152 12.04 5.79 15.06
CA SER A 152 11.25 6.58 14.12
C SER A 152 12.10 7.07 12.95
N PHE A 153 13.29 7.63 13.23
CA PHE A 153 14.19 8.13 12.20
C PHE A 153 14.61 7.02 11.23
N HIS A 154 15.19 5.93 11.71
CA HIS A 154 15.69 4.85 10.85
C HIS A 154 14.57 4.11 10.12
N HIS A 155 13.38 3.96 10.73
CA HIS A 155 12.24 3.37 10.04
C HIS A 155 11.83 4.20 8.82
N HIS A 156 11.68 5.53 8.98
CA HIS A 156 11.35 6.40 7.85
C HIS A 156 12.49 6.51 6.84
N TRP A 157 13.74 6.62 7.32
CA TRP A 157 14.92 6.69 6.47
C TRP A 157 15.05 5.46 5.58
N ASN A 158 14.82 4.28 6.15
CA ASN A 158 14.85 3.03 5.41
C ASN A 158 13.79 2.99 4.30
N ARG A 159 12.55 3.39 4.60
CA ARG A 159 11.48 3.48 3.59
C ARG A 159 11.80 4.49 2.48
N ILE A 160 12.43 5.61 2.82
CA ILE A 160 12.87 6.61 1.82
C ILE A 160 13.94 6.02 0.90
N LEU A 161 14.90 5.28 1.43
CA LEU A 161 15.94 4.64 0.62
C LEU A 161 15.39 3.52 -0.25
N GLN A 162 14.48 2.69 0.29
CA GLN A 162 13.84 1.60 -0.46
C GLN A 162 13.01 2.08 -1.66
N PHE A 163 12.48 3.31 -1.64
CA PHE A 163 11.80 3.89 -2.80
C PHE A 163 12.68 3.83 -4.06
N TRP A 164 13.96 4.16 -3.91
CA TRP A 164 14.91 4.23 -5.03
C TRP A 164 15.31 2.86 -5.59
N LEU A 165 14.93 1.76 -4.93
CA LEU A 165 15.19 0.39 -5.39
C LEU A 165 14.17 -0.08 -6.44
N HIS A 166 13.03 0.59 -6.55
CA HIS A 166 11.94 0.18 -7.43
C HIS A 166 12.02 0.93 -8.76
N THR A 167 13.04 0.64 -9.57
CA THR A 167 13.12 1.19 -10.92
C THR A 167 14.02 0.34 -11.79
N LYS A 168 13.71 0.30 -13.09
CA LYS A 168 14.58 -0.26 -14.13
C LYS A 168 15.51 0.78 -14.76
N LEU A 169 15.37 2.07 -14.42
CA LEU A 169 16.24 3.12 -14.96
C LEU A 169 17.70 2.98 -14.50
N PHE A 170 17.91 2.37 -13.33
CA PHE A 170 19.21 2.16 -12.71
C PHE A 170 19.50 0.65 -12.59
N ASP A 171 19.52 -0.05 -13.71
CA ASP A 171 19.72 -1.51 -13.81
C ASP A 171 21.20 -1.94 -13.92
N PHE A 172 22.15 -1.01 -13.68
CA PHE A 172 23.57 -1.28 -13.77
C PHE A 172 24.07 -2.18 -12.63
N GLU A 173 24.91 -3.17 -12.97
CA GLU A 173 25.61 -3.99 -11.98
C GLU A 173 26.72 -3.18 -11.31
N CYS A 174 26.66 -3.02 -9.99
CA CYS A 174 27.74 -2.40 -9.21
C CYS A 174 28.23 -3.36 -8.12
N ARG A 175 29.20 -4.21 -8.47
CA ARG A 175 29.65 -5.35 -7.66
C ARG A 175 29.99 -5.03 -6.20
N TRP A 176 30.68 -3.91 -5.94
CA TRP A 176 31.05 -3.55 -4.57
C TRP A 176 29.83 -3.03 -3.78
N MET A 177 28.92 -2.32 -4.44
CA MET A 177 27.66 -1.86 -3.82
C MET A 177 26.79 -3.05 -3.48
N GLU A 178 26.61 -4.00 -4.40
CA GLU A 178 25.82 -5.24 -4.22
C GLU A 178 26.40 -6.20 -3.19
N TYR A 179 27.63 -5.96 -2.72
CA TYR A 179 28.20 -6.70 -1.61
C TYR A 179 27.70 -6.19 -0.25
N ILE A 180 27.34 -4.91 -0.16
CA ILE A 180 26.98 -4.21 1.08
C ILE A 180 25.50 -3.83 1.11
N PHE A 181 24.98 -3.32 0.00
CA PHE A 181 23.65 -2.73 -0.13
C PHE A 181 22.76 -3.54 -1.08
N ILE A 182 21.46 -3.43 -0.86
CA ILE A 182 20.46 -3.77 -1.87
C ILE A 182 20.53 -2.72 -2.98
N THR A 183 20.71 -3.17 -4.22
CA THR A 183 20.62 -2.33 -5.42
C THR A 183 19.25 -2.51 -6.08
N PRO A 184 18.82 -1.61 -6.99
CA PRO A 184 17.59 -1.83 -7.75
C PRO A 184 17.54 -3.19 -8.45
N ARG A 185 18.69 -3.67 -8.95
CA ARG A 185 18.83 -4.98 -9.59
C ARG A 185 18.61 -6.15 -8.62
N LEU A 186 19.18 -6.10 -7.41
CA LEU A 186 18.94 -7.11 -6.38
C LEU A 186 17.50 -7.08 -5.86
N HIS A 187 16.87 -5.91 -5.80
CA HIS A 187 15.47 -5.76 -5.41
C HIS A 187 14.51 -6.22 -6.52
N MET A 188 14.89 -6.07 -7.80
CA MET A 188 14.14 -6.68 -8.91
C MET A 188 14.10 -8.20 -8.80
N VAL A 189 15.21 -8.85 -8.43
CA VAL A 189 15.25 -10.29 -8.16
C VAL A 189 14.24 -10.66 -7.07
N HIS A 190 14.18 -9.88 -5.99
CA HIS A 190 13.19 -10.10 -4.92
C HIS A 190 11.74 -10.03 -5.41
N HIS A 191 11.45 -9.11 -6.33
CA HIS A 191 10.11 -8.94 -6.90
C HIS A 191 9.77 -9.90 -8.05
N ALA A 192 10.75 -10.62 -8.58
CA ALA A 192 10.56 -11.46 -9.74
C ALA A 192 9.80 -12.75 -9.38
N LYS A 193 8.82 -13.11 -10.21
CA LYS A 193 8.02 -14.35 -10.06
C LYS A 193 8.71 -15.58 -10.65
N ASN A 194 9.89 -15.42 -11.28
CA ASN A 194 10.63 -16.55 -11.86
C ASN A 194 11.01 -17.56 -10.75
N PRO A 195 10.87 -18.88 -10.98
CA PRO A 195 11.08 -19.90 -9.94
C PRO A 195 12.43 -19.82 -9.20
N GLN A 196 13.50 -19.42 -9.87
CA GLN A 196 14.84 -19.30 -9.29
C GLN A 196 15.05 -18.06 -8.40
N TYR A 197 14.13 -17.09 -8.45
CA TYR A 197 14.20 -15.83 -7.72
C TYR A 197 13.19 -15.74 -6.57
N ILE A 198 12.23 -16.67 -6.50
CA ILE A 198 11.30 -16.79 -5.38
C ILE A 198 12.07 -16.92 -4.07
N ASP A 199 11.61 -16.17 -3.07
CA ASP A 199 12.11 -16.20 -1.69
C ASP A 199 13.61 -15.85 -1.57
N LYS A 200 14.00 -14.75 -2.24
CA LYS A 200 15.36 -14.20 -2.23
C LYS A 200 15.40 -12.70 -1.94
N ASN A 201 16.55 -12.25 -1.45
CA ASN A 201 16.94 -10.84 -1.26
C ASN A 201 15.93 -10.01 -0.45
N TYR A 202 15.66 -10.37 0.80
CA TYR A 202 14.69 -9.72 1.67
C TYR A 202 15.17 -8.40 2.31
N GLY A 203 16.46 -8.08 2.22
CA GLY A 203 17.04 -6.90 2.87
C GLY A 203 16.35 -5.59 2.45
N GLY A 204 16.35 -4.61 3.36
CA GLY A 204 15.83 -3.27 3.09
C GLY A 204 16.90 -2.37 2.47
N ILE A 205 17.92 -2.03 3.24
CA ILE A 205 19.09 -1.26 2.78
C ILE A 205 20.29 -2.19 2.61
N LEU A 206 20.57 -3.07 3.58
CA LEU A 206 21.76 -3.91 3.57
C LEU A 206 21.44 -5.31 3.02
N ILE A 207 22.31 -5.81 2.15
CA ILE A 207 22.25 -7.20 1.65
C ILE A 207 22.91 -8.20 2.61
N ILE A 208 23.59 -7.70 3.65
CA ILE A 208 24.36 -8.54 4.58
C ILE A 208 23.48 -9.59 5.25
N TRP A 209 22.22 -9.26 5.58
CA TRP A 209 21.28 -10.20 6.19
C TRP A 209 20.99 -11.38 5.26
N ASP A 210 20.77 -11.11 3.97
CA ASP A 210 20.56 -12.17 2.98
C ASP A 210 21.78 -13.09 2.82
N ARG A 211 22.98 -12.53 2.91
CA ARG A 211 24.22 -13.33 2.89
C ARG A 211 24.36 -14.18 4.15
N LEU A 212 24.09 -13.60 5.33
CA LEU A 212 24.19 -14.29 6.61
C LEU A 212 23.18 -15.44 6.75
N PHE A 213 21.97 -15.24 6.25
CA PHE A 213 20.86 -16.20 6.39
C PHE A 213 20.61 -17.05 5.14
N GLY A 214 21.46 -16.95 4.11
CA GLY A 214 21.41 -17.81 2.92
C GLY A 214 20.28 -17.51 1.95
N THR A 215 19.73 -16.29 1.97
CA THR A 215 18.64 -15.85 1.08
C THR A 215 19.13 -14.96 -0.06
N TYR A 216 20.45 -14.72 -0.17
CA TYR A 216 21.05 -13.97 -1.27
C TYR A 216 20.94 -14.72 -2.61
N LYS A 217 20.52 -14.01 -3.66
CA LYS A 217 20.56 -14.47 -5.05
C LYS A 217 20.89 -13.30 -5.98
N LYS A 218 21.89 -13.51 -6.84
CA LYS A 218 22.15 -12.60 -7.97
C LYS A 218 21.24 -12.97 -9.13
N ASP A 219 20.88 -11.97 -9.94
CA ASP A 219 20.25 -12.21 -11.23
C ASP A 219 21.20 -12.96 -12.20
N GLU A 220 20.61 -13.70 -13.13
CA GLU A 220 21.30 -14.54 -14.11
C GLU A 220 21.30 -13.86 -15.48
N GLU A 221 22.47 -13.87 -16.13
CA GLU A 221 22.63 -13.27 -17.45
C GLU A 221 21.76 -13.98 -18.49
N GLY A 222 21.06 -13.19 -19.31
CA GLY A 222 20.17 -13.71 -20.35
C GLY A 222 18.79 -14.18 -19.86
N VAL A 223 18.48 -14.06 -18.56
CA VAL A 223 17.16 -14.37 -18.00
C VAL A 223 16.36 -13.08 -17.80
N GLU A 224 15.24 -12.94 -18.51
CA GLU A 224 14.30 -11.84 -18.30
C GLU A 224 13.54 -12.04 -16.97
N MET A 225 13.58 -11.03 -16.09
CA MET A 225 12.80 -11.02 -14.85
C MET A 225 11.33 -10.70 -15.17
N GLU A 226 10.45 -11.61 -14.75
CA GLU A 226 9.01 -11.45 -14.86
C GLU A 226 8.45 -11.00 -13.51
N PHE A 227 7.49 -10.07 -13.53
CA PHE A 227 6.90 -9.49 -12.32
C PHE A 227 5.43 -9.90 -12.15
N GLY A 228 4.89 -9.62 -10.98
CA GLY A 228 3.57 -10.03 -10.54
C GLY A 228 3.64 -11.13 -9.49
N ILE A 229 2.51 -11.80 -9.29
CA ILE A 229 2.41 -12.95 -8.38
C ILE A 229 2.18 -14.23 -9.18
N THR A 230 2.58 -15.37 -8.60
CA THR A 230 2.49 -16.69 -9.24
C THR A 230 1.05 -17.11 -9.55
N GLU A 231 0.09 -16.65 -8.74
CA GLU A 231 -1.34 -16.74 -9.03
C GLU A 231 -1.87 -15.40 -9.56
N GLU A 232 -1.86 -15.21 -10.88
CA GLU A 232 -2.21 -13.93 -11.51
C GLU A 232 -3.59 -13.40 -11.12
N VAL A 233 -3.62 -12.11 -10.75
CA VAL A 233 -4.83 -11.38 -10.38
C VAL A 233 -5.26 -10.45 -11.50
N ASN A 234 -6.35 -10.80 -12.18
CA ASN A 234 -6.86 -10.06 -13.35
C ASN A 234 -7.72 -8.85 -12.99
N THR A 235 -7.29 -8.03 -12.02
CA THR A 235 -8.03 -6.84 -11.57
C THR A 235 -7.11 -5.77 -10.99
N PHE A 236 -7.53 -4.51 -11.10
CA PHE A 236 -6.94 -3.38 -10.40
C PHE A 236 -7.74 -2.93 -9.17
N SER A 237 -8.71 -3.74 -8.73
CA SER A 237 -9.50 -3.44 -7.53
C SER A 237 -8.62 -3.48 -6.27
N THR A 238 -8.40 -2.32 -5.67
CA THR A 238 -7.58 -2.18 -4.45
C THR A 238 -8.16 -2.98 -3.28
N ILE A 239 -9.49 -3.08 -3.18
CA ILE A 239 -10.17 -3.92 -2.18
C ILE A 239 -9.82 -5.39 -2.43
N PHE A 240 -10.00 -5.88 -3.66
CA PHE A 240 -9.69 -7.27 -3.97
C PHE A 240 -8.22 -7.60 -3.66
N LEU A 241 -7.29 -6.75 -4.08
CA LEU A 241 -5.86 -6.95 -3.87
C LEU A 241 -5.47 -7.03 -2.38
N ASN A 242 -6.22 -6.37 -1.48
CA ASN A 242 -5.99 -6.45 -0.04
C ASN A 242 -6.64 -7.67 0.66
N PHE A 243 -7.68 -8.26 0.07
CA PHE A 243 -8.50 -9.28 0.75
C PHE A 243 -8.49 -10.67 0.11
N HIS A 244 -8.13 -10.80 -1.17
CA HIS A 244 -8.22 -12.07 -1.90
C HIS A 244 -7.46 -13.21 -1.20
N HIS A 245 -6.23 -12.97 -0.75
CA HIS A 245 -5.39 -13.98 -0.11
C HIS A 245 -5.92 -14.39 1.27
N PHE A 246 -6.44 -13.45 2.07
CA PHE A 246 -7.13 -13.76 3.33
C PHE A 246 -8.34 -14.68 3.13
N ILE A 247 -9.05 -14.51 2.01
CA ILE A 247 -10.21 -15.34 1.71
C ILE A 247 -9.79 -16.72 1.21
N GLN A 248 -8.72 -16.81 0.43
CA GLN A 248 -8.09 -18.10 0.09
C GLN A 248 -7.72 -18.86 1.37
N MET A 249 -7.04 -18.20 2.32
CA MET A 249 -6.73 -18.78 3.64
C MET A 249 -7.99 -19.23 4.38
N TYR A 250 -9.03 -18.39 4.43
CA TYR A 250 -10.31 -18.73 5.07
C TYR A 250 -10.98 -19.94 4.40
N ASN A 251 -10.98 -20.01 3.07
CA ASN A 251 -11.53 -21.12 2.30
C ASN A 251 -10.77 -22.42 2.56
N ILE A 252 -9.44 -22.38 2.62
CA ILE A 252 -8.63 -23.53 3.02
C ILE A 252 -8.99 -23.93 4.46
N SER A 253 -9.12 -22.97 5.38
CA SER A 253 -9.43 -23.24 6.79
C SER A 253 -10.79 -23.95 6.98
N LYS A 254 -11.79 -23.68 6.13
CA LYS A 254 -13.11 -24.34 6.17
C LYS A 254 -13.02 -25.85 5.89
N ARG A 255 -11.99 -26.29 5.16
CA ARG A 255 -11.74 -27.70 4.84
C ARG A 255 -11.01 -28.45 5.95
N LEU A 256 -10.46 -27.72 6.93
CA LEU A 256 -9.66 -28.26 8.03
C LEU A 256 -10.47 -28.35 9.32
N LYS A 257 -10.11 -29.30 10.20
CA LYS A 257 -10.75 -29.52 11.50
C LYS A 257 -9.82 -29.15 12.65
N GLY A 258 -10.40 -28.62 13.74
CA GLY A 258 -9.67 -28.33 14.99
C GLY A 258 -8.44 -27.42 14.80
N LEU A 259 -7.34 -27.77 15.47
CA LEU A 259 -6.08 -27.02 15.43
C LEU A 259 -5.37 -27.05 14.08
N HIS A 260 -5.70 -27.99 13.18
CA HIS A 260 -5.13 -27.99 11.83
C HIS A 260 -5.44 -26.71 11.05
N LYS A 261 -6.51 -25.99 11.42
CA LYS A 261 -6.81 -24.67 10.86
C LYS A 261 -5.67 -23.67 11.03
N LEU A 262 -4.84 -23.80 12.07
CA LEU A 262 -3.70 -22.90 12.29
C LEU A 262 -2.64 -23.02 11.20
N LYS A 263 -2.57 -24.15 10.47
CA LYS A 263 -1.62 -24.34 9.36
C LYS A 263 -1.76 -23.26 8.28
N VAL A 264 -2.97 -22.75 8.03
CA VAL A 264 -3.20 -21.66 7.06
C VAL A 264 -2.51 -20.35 7.45
N ILE A 265 -2.09 -20.20 8.71
CA ILE A 265 -1.47 -18.98 9.23
C ILE A 265 0.06 -19.05 9.05
N TYR A 266 0.67 -20.17 9.47
CA TYR A 266 2.13 -20.30 9.60
C TYR A 266 2.82 -21.18 8.55
N LYS A 267 2.08 -21.86 7.66
CA LYS A 267 2.72 -22.54 6.53
C LYS A 267 3.06 -21.54 5.42
N ALA A 268 3.84 -21.99 4.43
CA ALA A 268 4.19 -21.19 3.26
C ALA A 268 2.94 -20.70 2.49
N PRO A 269 3.03 -19.59 1.74
CA PRO A 269 1.88 -19.03 1.01
C PRO A 269 1.26 -20.00 -0.01
N ASP A 270 2.07 -20.85 -0.61
CA ASP A 270 1.65 -21.81 -1.63
C ASP A 270 1.17 -23.16 -1.03
N TRP A 271 1.22 -23.31 0.29
CA TRP A 271 0.82 -24.53 0.99
C TRP A 271 -0.67 -24.83 0.84
N THR A 272 -1.00 -26.09 0.55
CA THR A 272 -2.35 -26.61 0.60
C THR A 272 -2.37 -27.99 1.29
N PRO A 273 -3.51 -28.40 1.88
CA PRO A 273 -3.65 -29.75 2.45
C PRO A 273 -3.37 -30.86 1.43
N GLU A 274 -3.72 -30.63 0.16
CA GLU A 274 -3.50 -31.57 -0.93
C GLU A 274 -2.00 -31.71 -1.27
N LYS A 275 -1.25 -30.60 -1.33
CA LYS A 275 0.20 -30.62 -1.55
C LYS A 275 0.91 -31.36 -0.41
N GLU A 276 0.56 -31.07 0.84
CA GLU A 276 1.15 -31.74 2.01
C GLU A 276 0.88 -33.25 2.02
N TYR A 277 -0.32 -33.67 1.60
CA TYR A 277 -0.65 -35.09 1.45
C TYR A 277 0.21 -35.76 0.36
N LEU A 278 0.30 -35.15 -0.83
CA LEU A 278 1.11 -35.68 -1.94
C LEU A 278 2.59 -35.78 -1.57
N GLU A 279 3.14 -34.77 -0.89
CA GLU A 279 4.52 -34.78 -0.40
C GLU A 279 4.76 -35.86 0.67
N SER A 280 3.75 -36.19 1.47
CA SER A 280 3.85 -37.24 2.49
C SER A 280 3.77 -38.66 1.94
N GLU A 281 3.11 -38.87 0.79
CA GLU A 281 3.06 -40.16 0.10
C GLU A 281 4.32 -40.44 -0.73
N LEU A 282 5.01 -39.40 -1.20
CA LEU A 282 6.27 -39.52 -1.92
C LEU A 282 7.42 -39.86 -0.96
N ASN A 283 7.97 -41.06 -1.07
CA ASN A 283 9.07 -41.55 -0.23
C ASN A 283 10.33 -40.65 -0.41
N PRO A 284 11.03 -40.19 0.65
CA PRO A 284 12.18 -39.27 0.52
C PRO A 284 13.32 -39.77 -0.38
N LYS A 285 13.40 -41.09 -0.63
CA LYS A 285 14.38 -41.71 -1.53
C LYS A 285 14.09 -41.49 -3.02
N GLU A 286 12.84 -41.25 -3.42
CA GLU A 286 12.48 -40.99 -4.83
C GLU A 286 12.65 -39.51 -5.22
N LEU A 287 12.57 -38.59 -4.25
CA LEU A 287 12.81 -37.16 -4.48
C LEU A 287 14.26 -36.84 -4.87
N ASN A 288 15.25 -37.59 -4.37
CA ASN A 288 16.66 -37.37 -4.72
C ASN A 288 17.06 -37.91 -6.10
N ASN A 289 16.35 -38.90 -6.64
CA ASN A 289 16.63 -39.45 -7.98
C ASN A 289 15.95 -38.65 -9.11
N ASN A 290 14.89 -37.88 -8.81
CA ASN A 290 14.13 -37.13 -9.81
C ASN A 290 14.56 -35.67 -10.01
N ASN A 291 15.59 -35.19 -9.29
CA ASN A 291 16.13 -33.84 -9.51
C ASN A 291 16.84 -33.65 -10.87
N ASN A 292 17.01 -34.73 -11.66
CA ASN A 292 17.55 -34.65 -13.02
C ASN A 292 16.48 -34.59 -14.13
N ASN A 293 15.18 -34.69 -13.79
CA ASN A 293 14.10 -34.60 -14.78
C ASN A 293 13.10 -33.51 -14.39
N ASN A 294 13.46 -32.25 -14.69
CA ASN A 294 12.61 -31.07 -14.53
C ASN A 294 11.30 -31.10 -15.37
N ASN A 295 11.08 -32.12 -16.20
CA ASN A 295 9.91 -32.21 -17.05
C ASN A 295 8.65 -32.78 -16.36
N SER A 296 8.79 -33.55 -15.28
CA SER A 296 7.62 -34.20 -14.62
C SER A 296 6.95 -33.34 -13.55
N LYS A 297 7.62 -32.31 -13.00
CA LYS A 297 6.98 -31.32 -12.10
C LYS A 297 5.99 -30.40 -12.83
N ASN A 298 6.13 -30.27 -14.15
CA ASN A 298 5.27 -29.40 -14.96
C ASN A 298 3.95 -30.06 -15.41
N ILE A 299 3.74 -31.35 -15.13
CA ILE A 299 2.62 -32.12 -15.73
C ILE A 299 1.30 -32.01 -14.93
N LEU A 300 1.30 -31.46 -13.71
CA LEU A 300 0.08 -31.39 -12.87
C LEU A 300 -0.48 -29.98 -12.61
N ILE A 301 0.10 -28.93 -13.21
CA ILE A 301 -0.42 -27.56 -13.06
C ILE A 301 -0.42 -26.83 -14.41
N GLU A 302 -0.87 -27.47 -15.49
CA GLU A 302 -1.41 -26.71 -16.64
C GLU A 302 -2.84 -26.26 -16.31
N LYS A 303 -2.94 -25.32 -15.36
CA LYS A 303 -4.17 -24.56 -15.18
C LYS A 303 -4.28 -23.66 -16.41
N LYS A 304 -5.20 -23.95 -17.33
CA LYS A 304 -5.51 -23.12 -18.51
C LYS A 304 -5.43 -21.63 -18.14
N ILE A 305 -4.32 -20.99 -18.52
CA ILE A 305 -4.19 -19.54 -18.54
C ILE A 305 -5.15 -19.10 -19.64
N THR A 306 -6.37 -18.79 -19.21
CA THR A 306 -7.31 -18.07 -20.07
C THR A 306 -6.80 -16.64 -20.07
N ASP A 307 -6.47 -16.11 -21.24
CA ASP A 307 -6.13 -14.69 -21.46
C ASP A 307 -7.29 -13.81 -20.96
N ARG A 308 -7.32 -13.57 -19.65
CA ARG A 308 -8.32 -12.75 -18.99
C ARG A 308 -7.75 -11.35 -18.94
N LYS A 309 -8.15 -10.54 -19.93
CA LYS A 309 -7.82 -9.11 -19.97
C LYS A 309 -8.19 -8.46 -18.64
N LYS A 310 -7.22 -7.84 -17.96
CA LYS A 310 -7.47 -7.08 -16.72
C LYS A 310 -8.59 -6.07 -16.94
N GLU A 311 -9.55 -6.04 -16.03
CA GLU A 311 -10.56 -4.99 -16.01
C GLU A 311 -9.87 -3.66 -15.70
N SER A 312 -9.93 -2.71 -16.63
CA SER A 312 -9.40 -1.34 -16.44
C SER A 312 -9.90 -0.74 -15.13
N ILE A 313 -9.10 0.13 -14.48
CA ILE A 313 -9.62 1.07 -13.49
C ILE A 313 -10.51 2.07 -14.24
N ASN A 314 -11.75 1.68 -14.51
CA ASN A 314 -12.75 2.59 -15.05
C ASN A 314 -13.57 3.26 -13.94
N ASP A 315 -13.17 3.04 -12.69
CA ASP A 315 -13.73 3.72 -11.53
C ASP A 315 -12.97 5.02 -11.32
N THR A 316 -13.27 6.04 -12.13
CA THR A 316 -12.94 7.45 -11.83
C THR A 316 -13.27 7.78 -10.37
N PHE A 317 -14.32 7.16 -9.82
CA PHE A 317 -14.63 7.17 -8.40
C PHE A 317 -13.44 6.75 -7.53
N SER A 318 -12.96 5.52 -7.65
CA SER A 318 -11.88 4.98 -6.82
C SER A 318 -10.62 5.85 -6.87
N ILE A 319 -10.30 6.40 -8.05
CA ILE A 319 -9.18 7.34 -8.24
C ILE A 319 -9.40 8.64 -7.45
N VAL A 320 -10.52 9.31 -7.70
CA VAL A 320 -10.88 10.57 -7.05
C VAL A 320 -11.00 10.37 -5.54
N MET A 321 -11.56 9.24 -5.10
CA MET A 321 -11.77 8.94 -3.71
C MET A 321 -10.48 8.67 -2.96
N CYS A 322 -9.53 7.88 -3.50
CA CYS A 322 -8.27 7.69 -2.78
C CYS A 322 -7.43 8.96 -2.77
N GLY A 323 -7.41 9.73 -3.87
CA GLY A 323 -6.75 11.05 -3.88
C GLY A 323 -7.35 11.99 -2.83
N TYR A 324 -8.68 11.98 -2.70
CA TYR A 324 -9.38 12.70 -1.66
C TYR A 324 -9.03 12.19 -0.25
N LEU A 325 -9.06 10.88 0.00
CA LEU A 325 -8.72 10.28 1.29
C LEU A 325 -7.26 10.57 1.70
N LEU A 326 -6.33 10.55 0.74
CA LEU A 326 -4.93 10.90 0.97
C LEU A 326 -4.79 12.39 1.36
N LEU A 327 -5.49 13.28 0.66
CA LEU A 327 -5.50 14.70 0.98
C LEU A 327 -6.08 14.96 2.37
N GLU A 328 -7.20 14.31 2.69
CA GLU A 328 -7.86 14.46 3.98
C GLU A 328 -7.04 13.90 5.13
N SER A 329 -6.42 12.73 4.97
CA SER A 329 -5.50 12.18 5.99
C SER A 329 -4.26 13.05 6.20
N THR A 330 -3.73 13.65 5.12
CA THR A 330 -2.63 14.64 5.21
C THR A 330 -3.07 15.88 5.98
N ASN A 331 -4.25 16.42 5.69
CA ASN A 331 -4.80 17.58 6.39
C ASN A 331 -5.01 17.29 7.88
N ILE A 332 -5.58 16.13 8.23
CA ILE A 332 -5.73 15.67 9.62
C ILE A 332 -4.35 15.63 10.31
N SER A 333 -3.36 15.02 9.67
CA SER A 333 -2.01 14.90 10.24
C SER A 333 -1.34 16.26 10.43
N MET A 334 -1.50 17.19 9.48
CA MET A 334 -0.97 18.55 9.62
C MET A 334 -1.64 19.28 10.78
N LEU A 335 -2.96 19.15 10.93
CA LEU A 335 -3.70 19.76 12.04
C LEU A 335 -3.20 19.25 13.39
N LEU A 336 -3.05 17.94 13.53
CA LEU A 336 -2.54 17.31 14.75
C LEU A 336 -1.10 17.71 15.05
N SER A 337 -0.23 17.73 14.04
CA SER A 337 1.16 18.16 14.22
C SER A 337 1.25 19.63 14.65
N THR A 338 0.39 20.49 14.10
CA THR A 338 0.33 21.90 14.52
C THR A 338 -0.19 22.04 15.93
N LEU A 339 -1.27 21.32 16.29
CA LEU A 339 -1.78 21.28 17.66
C LEU A 339 -0.69 20.87 18.64
N GLU A 340 0.09 19.84 18.32
CA GLU A 340 1.18 19.38 19.17
C GLU A 340 2.32 20.41 19.27
N THR A 341 2.74 20.98 18.14
CA THR A 341 3.86 21.94 18.05
C THR A 341 3.54 23.25 18.77
N PHE A 342 2.32 23.74 18.63
CA PHE A 342 1.89 25.03 19.15
C PHE A 342 0.91 24.90 20.32
N LYS A 343 0.89 23.75 21.02
CA LYS A 343 -0.10 23.46 22.08
C LYS A 343 -0.20 24.54 23.16
N PHE A 344 0.91 25.21 23.47
CA PHE A 344 0.97 26.27 24.49
C PHE A 344 0.53 27.65 23.98
N GLU A 345 0.37 27.79 22.67
CA GLU A 345 -0.10 29.02 22.03
C GLU A 345 -1.60 28.97 21.70
N PHE A 346 -2.27 27.83 21.92
CA PHE A 346 -3.72 27.69 21.75
C PHE A 346 -4.48 27.91 23.06
N THR A 347 -5.65 28.54 22.96
CA THR A 347 -6.63 28.53 24.05
C THR A 347 -7.40 27.20 24.07
N ASP A 348 -8.01 26.84 25.20
CA ASP A 348 -8.89 25.67 25.28
C ASP A 348 -9.99 25.72 24.22
N ALA A 349 -10.57 26.90 23.98
CA ALA A 349 -11.56 27.13 22.94
C ALA A 349 -11.03 26.80 21.53
N ASP A 350 -9.77 27.12 21.24
CA ASP A 350 -9.15 26.79 19.96
C ASP A 350 -8.88 25.28 19.84
N ILE A 351 -8.46 24.62 20.92
CA ILE A 351 -8.30 23.16 20.97
C ILE A 351 -9.65 22.48 20.67
N TYR A 352 -10.75 22.94 21.28
CA TYR A 352 -12.09 22.40 21.00
C TYR A 352 -12.51 22.61 19.53
N LYS A 353 -12.24 23.79 18.94
CA LYS A 353 -12.55 24.06 17.53
C LYS A 353 -11.76 23.13 16.61
N VAL A 354 -10.45 22.98 16.83
CA VAL A 354 -9.61 22.08 16.02
C VAL A 354 -10.05 20.62 16.22
N GLY A 355 -10.36 20.21 17.45
CA GLY A 355 -10.93 18.89 17.74
C GLY A 355 -12.25 18.64 17.00
N ALA A 356 -13.15 19.62 16.95
CA ALA A 356 -14.40 19.53 16.20
C ALA A 356 -14.16 19.39 14.69
N VAL A 357 -13.22 20.16 14.11
CA VAL A 357 -12.80 19.98 12.70
C VAL A 357 -12.33 18.54 12.46
N LEU A 358 -11.44 18.03 13.32
CA LEU A 358 -10.90 16.67 13.21
C LEU A 358 -12.00 15.61 13.26
N ILE A 359 -12.93 15.71 14.22
CA ILE A 359 -14.05 14.77 14.37
C ILE A 359 -14.92 14.79 13.11
N LEU A 360 -15.31 15.98 12.63
CA LEU A 360 -16.12 16.12 11.42
C LEU A 360 -15.41 15.53 10.20
N GLN A 361 -14.10 15.73 10.10
CA GLN A 361 -13.27 15.19 9.03
C GLN A 361 -13.21 13.66 9.05
N ILE A 362 -12.98 13.07 10.22
CA ILE A 362 -12.94 11.61 10.43
C ILE A 362 -14.32 10.98 10.16
N VAL A 363 -15.39 11.55 10.71
CA VAL A 363 -16.77 11.06 10.51
C VAL A 363 -17.15 11.11 9.03
N PHE A 364 -16.80 12.19 8.33
CA PHE A 364 -17.09 12.32 6.91
C PHE A 364 -16.34 11.28 6.07
N VAL A 365 -15.03 11.13 6.30
CA VAL A 365 -14.20 10.09 5.66
C VAL A 365 -14.79 8.69 5.92
N GLY A 366 -15.18 8.38 7.15
CA GLY A 366 -15.84 7.12 7.50
C GLY A 366 -17.17 6.91 6.75
N SER A 367 -17.98 7.97 6.63
CA SER A 367 -19.26 7.90 5.91
C SER A 367 -19.09 7.62 4.41
N ILE A 368 -18.06 8.18 3.79
CA ILE A 368 -17.68 7.88 2.40
C ILE A 368 -17.32 6.41 2.25
N LEU A 369 -16.45 5.91 3.13
CA LEU A 369 -15.96 4.53 3.07
C LEU A 369 -17.12 3.54 3.23
N SER A 370 -18.11 3.86 4.07
CA SER A 370 -19.32 3.03 4.26
C SER A 370 -20.27 2.98 3.06
N LYS A 371 -20.23 3.98 2.16
CA LYS A 371 -21.13 4.07 1.00
C LYS A 371 -20.62 3.33 -0.22
N ASN A 372 -19.33 2.98 -0.27
CA ASN A 372 -18.76 2.12 -1.30
C ASN A 372 -19.07 0.64 -1.00
N ASN A 373 -20.36 0.31 -0.90
CA ASN A 373 -20.86 -1.01 -0.54
C ASN A 373 -20.84 -1.95 -1.76
N SER A 374 -19.63 -2.34 -2.16
CA SER A 374 -19.41 -3.69 -2.63
C SER A 374 -18.66 -4.41 -1.52
N SER A 375 -19.37 -5.15 -0.66
CA SER A 375 -18.73 -5.96 0.37
C SER A 375 -17.59 -6.76 -0.28
N PRO A 376 -16.38 -6.83 0.32
CA PRO A 376 -15.30 -7.67 -0.19
C PRO A 376 -15.82 -9.08 -0.51
N ILE A 377 -16.69 -9.62 0.36
CA ILE A 377 -17.33 -10.93 0.20
C ILE A 377 -18.17 -11.02 -1.10
N THR A 378 -18.85 -9.95 -1.51
CA THR A 378 -19.66 -9.92 -2.74
C THR A 378 -18.79 -9.81 -3.99
N ILE A 379 -17.71 -9.02 -3.97
CA ILE A 379 -16.73 -8.96 -5.06
C ILE A 379 -16.04 -10.32 -5.24
N ILE A 380 -15.72 -10.98 -4.12
CA ILE A 380 -14.95 -12.23 -4.13
C ILE A 380 -15.82 -13.47 -4.45
N LYS A 381 -17.07 -13.55 -3.97
CA LYS A 381 -18.04 -14.59 -4.43
C LYS A 381 -18.32 -14.53 -5.94
N LYS A 382 -18.21 -13.34 -6.53
CA LYS A 382 -18.38 -13.10 -7.97
C LYS A 382 -17.16 -13.58 -8.77
N TYR A 383 -15.97 -13.55 -8.19
CA TYR A 383 -14.74 -14.09 -8.75
C TYR A 383 -14.69 -15.63 -8.69
N GLU A 384 -15.13 -16.23 -7.59
CA GLU A 384 -15.18 -17.70 -7.42
C GLU A 384 -16.16 -18.40 -8.39
N SER A 385 -17.14 -17.69 -8.96
CA SER A 385 -18.23 -18.27 -9.77
C SER A 385 -18.00 -18.24 -11.29
N ASN A 386 -16.78 -17.98 -11.78
CA ASN A 386 -16.50 -17.76 -13.22
C ASN A 386 -17.40 -16.67 -13.87
N TYR A 387 -18.04 -15.82 -13.05
CA TYR A 387 -19.01 -14.86 -13.52
C TYR A 387 -18.32 -13.54 -13.88
N VAL A 388 -18.13 -13.30 -15.17
CA VAL A 388 -17.73 -11.97 -15.68
C VAL A 388 -18.79 -10.96 -15.25
N PRO A 389 -18.43 -9.83 -14.61
CA PRO A 389 -19.42 -8.86 -14.16
C PRO A 389 -20.26 -8.34 -15.32
N LYS A 390 -21.60 -8.48 -15.21
CA LYS A 390 -22.44 -7.33 -15.56
C LYS A 390 -22.06 -6.20 -14.59
N LYS A 391 -21.62 -5.07 -15.16
CA LYS A 391 -21.25 -3.82 -14.49
C LYS A 391 -22.04 -3.64 -13.18
N LEU A 392 -21.34 -3.50 -12.06
CA LEU A 392 -21.93 -2.87 -10.86
C LEU A 392 -22.28 -1.43 -11.27
N LYS A 393 -23.53 -1.22 -11.71
CA LYS A 393 -24.08 0.08 -12.04
C LYS A 393 -24.51 0.78 -10.76
N VAL A 394 -23.58 1.14 -9.89
CA VAL A 394 -23.78 2.35 -9.10
C VAL A 394 -22.73 3.30 -9.62
N SER A 395 -23.17 4.13 -10.57
CA SER A 395 -22.30 5.12 -11.18
C SER A 395 -21.83 6.06 -10.08
N PHE A 396 -20.54 6.40 -10.05
CA PHE A 396 -20.01 7.50 -9.22
C PHE A 396 -20.97 8.69 -9.15
N PHE A 397 -21.49 9.06 -10.32
CA PHE A 397 -22.38 10.19 -10.55
C PHE A 397 -23.74 10.09 -9.86
N GLU A 398 -24.15 8.91 -9.38
CA GLU A 398 -25.38 8.72 -8.60
C GLU A 398 -25.19 9.08 -7.13
N ILE A 399 -24.06 8.72 -6.52
CA ILE A 399 -23.78 9.01 -5.10
C ILE A 399 -23.04 10.35 -4.94
N TYR A 400 -22.32 10.79 -5.98
CA TYR A 400 -21.46 11.97 -5.94
C TYR A 400 -22.18 13.26 -5.50
N PRO A 401 -23.39 13.59 -5.97
CA PRO A 401 -24.08 14.81 -5.53
C PRO A 401 -24.35 14.82 -4.02
N SER A 402 -24.84 13.70 -3.47
CA SER A 402 -25.12 13.58 -2.04
C SER A 402 -23.85 13.65 -1.19
N LEU A 403 -22.75 13.04 -1.64
CA LEU A 403 -21.45 13.14 -0.98
C LEU A 403 -20.91 14.56 -1.00
N SER A 404 -21.04 15.24 -2.14
CA SER A 404 -20.53 16.59 -2.33
C SER A 404 -21.27 17.61 -1.46
N ILE A 405 -22.59 17.46 -1.26
CA ILE A 405 -23.37 18.31 -0.35
C ILE A 405 -22.89 18.17 1.09
N ILE A 406 -22.75 16.92 1.57
CA ILE A 406 -22.26 16.66 2.94
C ILE A 406 -20.82 17.20 3.09
N GLN A 407 -19.98 17.04 2.06
CA GLN A 407 -18.63 17.59 2.04
C GLN A 407 -18.60 19.11 2.12
N MET A 408 -19.49 19.78 1.37
CA MET A 408 -19.61 21.25 1.43
C MET A 408 -20.02 21.73 2.82
N LEU A 409 -21.00 21.07 3.46
CA LEU A 409 -21.40 21.41 4.83
C LEU A 409 -20.24 21.27 5.82
N ARG A 410 -19.47 20.19 5.69
CA ARG A 410 -18.27 19.95 6.50
C ARG A 410 -17.21 21.04 6.27
N LEU A 411 -16.91 21.35 5.00
CA LEU A 411 -15.95 22.40 4.63
C LEU A 411 -16.40 23.77 5.15
N PHE A 412 -17.68 24.09 5.09
CA PHE A 412 -18.23 25.34 5.62
C PHE A 412 -17.96 25.48 7.13
N VAL A 413 -18.26 24.45 7.93
CA VAL A 413 -17.97 24.45 9.37
C VAL A 413 -16.46 24.59 9.62
N THR A 414 -15.64 23.89 8.83
CA THR A 414 -14.17 23.96 8.92
C THR A 414 -13.64 25.38 8.63
N ILE A 415 -14.18 26.04 7.61
CA ILE A 415 -13.86 27.43 7.24
C ILE A 415 -14.19 28.38 8.40
N VAL A 416 -15.36 28.24 9.02
CA VAL A 416 -15.77 29.07 10.17
C VAL A 416 -14.79 28.90 11.33
N PHE A 417 -14.43 27.68 11.68
CA PHE A 417 -13.51 27.42 12.79
C PHE A 417 -12.08 27.89 12.49
N PHE A 418 -11.54 27.65 11.30
CA PHE A 418 -10.22 28.16 10.92
C PHE A 418 -10.17 29.69 10.89
N TYR A 419 -11.23 30.34 10.40
CA TYR A 419 -11.34 31.79 10.45
C TYR A 419 -11.35 32.31 11.89
N GLN A 420 -12.20 31.73 12.76
CA GLN A 420 -12.26 32.10 14.17
C GLN A 420 -10.90 31.97 14.86
N ILE A 421 -10.18 30.86 14.65
CA ILE A 421 -8.84 30.64 15.22
C ILE A 421 -7.85 31.67 14.66
N SER A 422 -7.89 31.93 13.35
CA SER A 422 -7.00 32.91 12.73
C SER A 422 -7.19 34.32 13.28
N VAL A 423 -8.43 34.71 13.64
CA VAL A 423 -8.73 36.05 14.16
C VAL A 423 -8.51 36.13 15.68
N SER A 424 -8.68 35.03 16.42
CA SER A 424 -8.51 35.02 17.88
C SER A 424 -7.06 34.81 18.34
N THR A 425 -6.18 34.30 17.48
CA THR A 425 -4.77 34.09 17.84
C THR A 425 -3.97 35.38 17.81
N ILE A 426 -3.06 35.52 18.78
CA ILE A 426 -2.17 36.67 18.91
C ILE A 426 -0.80 36.38 18.27
N THR A 427 -0.47 35.10 17.99
CA THR A 427 0.84 34.74 17.46
C THR A 427 0.87 34.80 15.93
N PRO A 428 1.83 35.53 15.33
CA PRO A 428 1.93 35.63 13.87
C PRO A 428 2.05 34.28 13.16
N LYS A 429 2.67 33.27 13.81
CA LYS A 429 2.86 31.92 13.26
C LYS A 429 1.54 31.17 13.13
N ILE A 430 0.70 31.17 14.17
CA ILE A 430 -0.63 30.53 14.13
C ILE A 430 -1.53 31.27 13.15
N TYR A 431 -1.48 32.61 13.14
CA TYR A 431 -2.22 33.42 12.18
C TYR A 431 -1.90 33.00 10.75
N VAL A 432 -0.62 32.96 10.37
CA VAL A 432 -0.20 32.58 9.01
C VAL A 432 -0.66 31.17 8.65
N PHE A 433 -0.51 30.21 9.57
CA PHE A 433 -0.90 28.83 9.34
C PHE A 433 -2.42 28.65 9.17
N PHE A 434 -3.23 29.16 10.09
CA PHE A 434 -4.69 29.02 10.00
C PHE A 434 -5.30 29.88 8.90
N ASN A 435 -4.70 31.02 8.56
CA ASN A 435 -5.11 31.79 7.38
C ASN A 435 -4.81 31.04 6.08
N PHE A 436 -3.68 30.32 6.00
CA PHE A 436 -3.40 29.42 4.89
C PHE A 436 -4.44 28.30 4.82
N LEU A 437 -4.70 27.60 5.93
CA LEU A 437 -5.71 26.52 5.97
C LEU A 437 -7.12 27.02 5.64
N PHE A 438 -7.51 28.19 6.14
CA PHE A 438 -8.76 28.85 5.78
C PHE A 438 -8.86 29.07 4.27
N LYS A 439 -7.87 29.72 3.65
CA LYS A 439 -7.84 29.98 2.20
C LYS A 439 -7.83 28.69 1.39
N PHE A 440 -7.06 27.70 1.82
CA PHE A 440 -6.99 26.39 1.19
C PHE A 440 -8.34 25.66 1.26
N THR A 441 -9.01 25.68 2.40
CA THR A 441 -10.33 25.04 2.61
C THR A 441 -11.41 25.75 1.78
N VAL A 442 -11.35 27.08 1.67
CA VAL A 442 -12.21 27.86 0.77
C VAL A 442 -12.00 27.43 -0.69
N ALA A 443 -10.75 27.32 -1.16
CA ALA A 443 -10.44 26.85 -2.51
C ALA A 443 -10.92 25.40 -2.75
N GLN A 444 -10.80 24.53 -1.75
CA GLN A 444 -11.33 23.17 -1.79
C GLN A 444 -12.86 23.19 -1.95
N MET A 445 -13.56 24.03 -1.18
CA MET A 445 -15.02 24.18 -1.27
C MET A 445 -15.47 24.66 -2.65
N PHE A 446 -14.79 25.64 -3.25
CA PHE A 446 -15.05 26.06 -4.63
C PHE A 446 -14.85 24.93 -5.64
N SER A 447 -13.81 24.10 -5.47
CA SER A 447 -13.55 22.95 -6.34
C SER A 447 -14.70 21.93 -6.28
N TRP A 448 -15.26 21.69 -5.09
CA TRP A 448 -16.44 20.83 -4.92
C TRP A 448 -17.70 21.43 -5.52
N ILE A 449 -17.93 22.74 -5.37
CA ILE A 449 -19.05 23.45 -6.01
C ILE A 449 -18.99 23.29 -7.53
N ILE A 450 -17.84 23.57 -8.14
CA ILE A 450 -17.62 23.42 -9.58
C ILE A 450 -17.89 21.97 -10.02
N ALA A 451 -17.37 21.00 -9.28
CA ALA A 451 -17.54 19.59 -9.61
C ALA A 451 -19.00 19.11 -9.48
N ILE A 452 -19.78 19.64 -8.52
CA ILE A 452 -21.22 19.40 -8.41
C ILE A 452 -21.95 19.93 -9.65
N PHE A 453 -21.65 21.16 -10.08
CA PHE A 453 -22.25 21.74 -11.28
C PHE A 453 -22.02 20.88 -12.52
N PHE A 454 -20.79 20.38 -12.72
CA PHE A 454 -20.48 19.46 -13.82
C PHE A 454 -21.19 18.09 -13.70
N SER A 455 -21.36 17.58 -12.48
CA SER A 455 -22.07 16.31 -12.25
C SER A 455 -23.56 16.42 -12.61
N PHE A 456 -24.21 17.53 -12.28
CA PHE A 456 -25.61 17.77 -12.67
C PHE A 456 -25.76 17.94 -14.19
N HIS A 457 -24.83 18.63 -14.84
CA HIS A 457 -24.86 18.80 -16.30
C HIS A 457 -24.75 17.46 -17.04
N LYS A 458 -23.88 16.55 -16.58
CA LYS A 458 -23.68 15.24 -17.22
C LYS A 458 -24.90 14.30 -17.06
N ASN A 459 -25.59 14.34 -15.90
CA ASN A 459 -26.83 13.57 -15.69
C ASN A 459 -27.99 14.06 -16.57
N ILE A 460 -28.01 15.35 -16.95
CA ILE A 460 -28.99 15.90 -17.89
C ILE A 460 -28.70 15.41 -19.33
N VAL A 461 -27.44 15.42 -19.75
CA VAL A 461 -27.04 14.99 -21.11
C VAL A 461 -27.24 13.48 -21.31
N VAL A 462 -26.86 12.64 -20.35
CA VAL A 462 -27.00 11.17 -20.45
C VAL A 462 -28.47 10.73 -20.49
N ASN A 463 -29.37 11.44 -19.80
CA ASN A 463 -30.81 11.15 -19.86
C ASN A 463 -31.48 11.63 -21.16
N SER A 464 -30.83 12.51 -21.93
CA SER A 464 -31.34 13.01 -23.21
C SER A 464 -30.99 12.12 -24.41
N GLU A 465 -30.05 11.17 -24.27
CA GLU A 465 -29.56 10.29 -25.34
C GLU A 465 -30.14 8.86 -25.32
N ILE A 466 -31.25 8.59 -24.61
CA ILE A 466 -31.92 7.29 -24.70
C ILE A 466 -32.83 7.29 -25.94
N PRO A 467 -32.54 6.53 -27.02
CA PRO A 467 -33.46 6.42 -28.15
C PRO A 467 -34.70 5.65 -27.68
N LYS A 468 -35.88 6.23 -27.84
CA LYS A 468 -37.15 5.50 -27.71
C LYS A 468 -37.17 4.39 -28.78
N LEU A 469 -36.88 3.16 -28.37
CA LEU A 469 -37.09 1.97 -29.21
C LEU A 469 -38.59 1.81 -29.47
N ASN A 470 -39.02 2.26 -30.66
CA ASN A 470 -40.33 1.96 -31.23
C ASN A 470 -40.40 0.47 -31.56
N TYR A 471 -41.10 -0.30 -30.73
CA TYR A 471 -41.52 -1.64 -31.11
C TYR A 471 -42.67 -1.54 -32.13
N LYS A 472 -42.36 -1.70 -33.42
CA LYS A 472 -43.36 -2.10 -34.41
C LYS A 472 -43.69 -3.58 -34.18
N LYS A 473 -44.94 -3.86 -33.83
CA LYS A 473 -45.54 -5.20 -33.90
C LYS A 473 -45.58 -5.65 -35.37
N GLN A 474 -45.11 -6.87 -35.62
CA GLN A 474 -45.66 -7.75 -36.64
C GLN A 474 -46.15 -9.00 -35.94
#